data_AF-U9STX3-F1
#
_entry.id   AF-U9STX3-F1
#
_cell.length_a   1.000
_cell.length_b   1.000
_cell.length_c   1.000
_cell.angle_alpha   90.00
_cell.angle_beta   90.00
_cell.angle_gamma   90.00
#
_symmetry.space_group_name_H-M   'P 1'
#
loop_
_entity.id
_entity.type
_entity.pdbx_description
1 polymer ?
#
loop_
_entity_poly.entity_id
_entity_poly.type
_entity_poly.pdbx_seq_one_letter_code
_entity_poly.pdbx_strand_id
1 'polypeptide(L)'
;MCILLPNFPPVVIALIANNGTDNMSTITSFHQELLTQIALQLNLLILSIGSDNAIVEFKAQVAIQSYSINEQLIFKNNKLVVDFSCPIFPKVGPVIHV
;
A
#
# COMPACT_ATOMS: atom_id res chain seq x y z
N MET A 1 25.12 15.04 -24.16
CA MET A 1 24.39 15.61 -23.01
C MET A 1 23.74 14.45 -22.28
N CYS A 2 24.27 14.05 -21.12
CA CYS A 2 23.74 12.92 -20.36
C CYS A 2 22.72 13.44 -19.35
N ILE A 3 21.49 12.93 -19.41
CA ILE A 3 20.47 13.16 -18.39
C ILE A 3 20.74 12.20 -17.24
N LEU A 4 20.99 12.75 -16.05
CA LEU A 4 21.07 11.95 -14.83
C LEU A 4 19.67 11.45 -14.50
N LEU A 5 19.52 10.15 -14.24
CA LEU A 5 18.27 9.64 -13.67
C LEU A 5 17.99 10.39 -12.36
N PRO A 6 16.74 10.79 -12.09
CA PRO A 6 16.38 11.31 -10.78
C PRO A 6 16.80 10.30 -9.70
N ASN A 7 17.40 10.78 -8.61
CA ASN A 7 17.62 9.96 -7.44
C ASN A 7 16.24 9.57 -6.88
N PHE A 8 15.77 8.37 -7.22
CA PHE A 8 14.62 7.79 -6.55
C PHE A 8 15.08 7.31 -5.18
N PRO A 9 14.30 7.56 -4.11
CA PRO A 9 14.55 6.91 -2.83
C PRO A 9 14.54 5.38 -3.03
N PRO A 10 15.29 4.63 -2.21
CA PRO A 10 15.32 3.18 -2.30
C PRO A 10 13.90 2.60 -2.20
N VAL A 11 13.51 1.84 -3.22
CA VAL A 11 12.22 1.15 -3.27
C VAL A 11 12.41 -0.24 -2.68
N VAL A 12 11.65 -0.55 -1.63
CA VAL A 12 11.64 -1.88 -1.02
C VAL A 12 10.44 -2.65 -1.56
N ILE A 13 10.71 -3.78 -2.21
CA ILE A 13 9.70 -4.74 -2.62
C ILE A 13 9.75 -5.90 -1.62
N ALA A 14 8.68 -6.07 -0.85
CA ALA A 14 8.53 -7.17 0.09
C ALA A 14 7.46 -8.13 -0.42
N LEU A 15 7.77 -9.42 -0.43
CA LEU A 15 6.81 -10.49 -0.68
C LEU A 15 6.36 -11.05 0.66
N ILE A 16 5.06 -10.94 0.97
CA ILE A 16 4.47 -11.57 2.13
C ILE A 16 4.03 -12.97 1.70
N ALA A 17 4.71 -14.00 2.21
CA ALA A 17 4.33 -15.38 1.94
C ALA A 17 2.92 -15.64 2.49
N ASN A 18 2.06 -16.23 1.64
CA ASN A 18 0.79 -16.80 2.08
C ASN A 18 0.92 -18.34 2.09
N ASN A 19 0.08 -19.00 2.88
CA ASN A 19 0.04 -20.47 2.97
C ASN A 19 -0.86 -21.11 1.88
N GLY A 20 -1.29 -20.35 0.88
CA GLY A 20 -2.29 -20.74 -0.13
C GLY A 20 -3.72 -20.93 0.40
N THR A 21 -3.89 -21.05 1.72
CA THR A 21 -5.17 -21.20 2.43
C THR A 21 -5.52 -19.99 3.29
N ASP A 22 -4.63 -18.99 3.35
CA ASP A 22 -4.86 -17.78 4.13
C ASP A 22 -6.09 -17.04 3.59
N ASN A 23 -6.96 -16.66 4.51
CA ASN A 23 -8.20 -15.97 4.20
C ASN A 23 -8.00 -14.45 4.26
N MET A 24 -9.05 -13.71 3.92
CA MET A 24 -9.01 -12.24 3.87
C MET A 24 -8.60 -11.63 5.21
N SER A 25 -9.07 -12.15 6.35
CA SER A 25 -8.72 -11.60 7.65
C SER A 25 -7.23 -11.75 7.96
N THR A 26 -6.64 -12.90 7.61
CA THR A 26 -5.21 -13.16 7.80
C THR A 26 -4.38 -12.19 6.95
N ILE A 27 -4.67 -12.08 5.66
CA ILE A 27 -3.94 -11.16 4.76
C ILE A 27 -4.10 -9.70 5.21
N THR A 28 -5.31 -9.29 5.60
CA THR A 28 -5.56 -7.94 6.13
C THR A 28 -4.74 -7.68 7.39
N SER A 29 -4.65 -8.66 8.29
CA SER A 29 -3.86 -8.51 9.53
C SER A 29 -2.37 -8.37 9.25
N PHE A 30 -1.82 -9.11 8.27
CA PHE A 30 -0.44 -8.95 7.83
C PHE A 30 -0.17 -7.56 7.25
N HIS A 31 -1.09 -7.03 6.43
CA HIS A 31 -0.95 -5.67 5.90
C HIS A 31 -1.00 -4.62 7.01
N GLN A 32 -1.91 -4.78 7.97
CA GLN A 32 -1.99 -3.89 9.12
C GLN A 32 -0.71 -3.92 9.95
N GLU A 33 -0.17 -5.11 10.26
CA GLU A 33 1.08 -5.26 10.99
C GLU A 33 2.26 -4.63 10.24
N LEU A 34 2.35 -4.86 8.92
CA LEU A 34 3.37 -4.26 8.07
C LEU A 34 3.29 -2.72 8.13
N LEU A 35 2.11 -2.15 7.93
CA LEU A 35 1.92 -0.70 7.83
C LEU A 35 2.02 0.03 9.16
N THR A 36 1.53 -0.58 10.25
CA THR A 36 1.41 0.10 11.55
C THR A 36 2.53 -0.23 12.53
N GLN A 37 3.34 -1.26 12.25
CA GLN A 37 4.43 -1.66 13.14
C GLN A 37 5.76 -1.75 12.39
N ILE A 38 5.89 -2.68 11.44
CA ILE A 38 7.17 -3.00 10.80
C ILE A 38 7.72 -1.80 10.02
N ALA A 39 6.88 -1.16 9.19
CA ALA A 39 7.29 -0.02 8.39
C ALA A 39 7.75 1.17 9.25
N LEU A 40 7.08 1.41 10.38
CA LEU A 40 7.47 2.45 11.33
C LEU A 40 8.81 2.12 11.99
N GLN A 41 8.98 0.88 12.46
CA GLN A 41 10.19 0.45 13.16
C GLN A 41 11.42 0.49 12.25
N LEU A 42 11.24 0.14 10.98
CA LEU A 42 12.32 0.10 9.98
C LEU A 42 12.47 1.40 9.19
N ASN A 43 11.63 2.41 9.46
CA ASN A 43 11.57 3.68 8.72
C ASN A 43 11.43 3.46 7.21
N LEU A 44 10.53 2.56 6.82
CA LEU A 44 10.26 2.19 5.43
C LEU A 44 9.16 3.06 4.84
N LEU A 45 9.43 3.63 3.67
CA LEU A 45 8.42 4.24 2.82
C LEU A 45 7.75 3.15 1.99
N ILE A 46 6.43 2.95 2.16
CA ILE A 46 5.67 1.95 1.40
C ILE A 46 4.72 2.67 0.44
N LEU A 47 4.84 2.34 -0.85
CA LEU A 47 3.98 2.88 -1.90
C LEU A 47 2.78 1.96 -2.22
N SER A 48 2.98 0.65 -2.14
CA SER A 48 2.01 -0.38 -2.56
C SER A 48 2.28 -1.69 -1.82
N ILE A 49 1.24 -2.50 -1.62
CA ILE A 49 1.31 -3.84 -1.04
C ILE A 49 0.47 -4.79 -1.90
N GLY A 50 0.97 -6.00 -2.11
CA GLY A 50 0.28 -7.08 -2.82
C GLY A 50 0.58 -8.44 -2.18
N SER A 51 -0.37 -9.36 -2.23
CA SER A 51 -0.22 -10.77 -1.84
C SER A 51 -0.65 -11.70 -2.99
N ASP A 52 -0.16 -12.93 -2.97
CA ASP A 52 -0.65 -13.97 -3.87
C ASP A 52 -2.12 -14.27 -3.56
N ASN A 53 -2.90 -14.62 -4.59
CA ASN A 53 -4.36 -14.84 -4.56
C ASN A 53 -5.24 -13.57 -4.72
N ALA A 54 -5.51 -13.23 -5.98
CA ALA A 54 -6.15 -11.98 -6.41
C ALA A 54 -7.47 -11.62 -5.69
N ILE A 55 -8.36 -12.58 -5.41
CA ILE A 55 -9.68 -12.27 -4.79
C ILE A 55 -9.54 -11.94 -3.30
N VAL A 56 -8.71 -12.71 -2.59
CA VAL A 56 -8.51 -12.53 -1.14
C VAL A 56 -7.74 -11.24 -0.91
N GLU A 57 -6.72 -11.00 -1.74
CA GLU A 57 -5.91 -9.78 -1.71
C GLU A 57 -6.73 -8.53 -1.99
N PHE A 58 -7.55 -8.54 -3.05
CA PHE A 58 -8.42 -7.42 -3.38
C PHE A 58 -9.30 -7.02 -2.19
N LYS A 59 -9.90 -8.01 -1.50
CA LYS A 59 -10.72 -7.73 -0.32
C LYS A 59 -9.90 -7.18 0.85
N ALA A 60 -8.68 -7.69 1.06
CA ALA A 60 -7.81 -7.20 2.10
C ALA A 60 -7.37 -5.75 1.84
N GLN A 61 -7.03 -5.41 0.61
CA GLN A 61 -6.66 -4.05 0.25
C GLN A 61 -7.86 -3.08 0.33
N VAL A 62 -9.07 -3.51 -0.03
CA VAL A 62 -10.30 -2.72 0.20
C VAL A 62 -10.49 -2.45 1.71
N ALA A 63 -10.22 -3.45 2.57
CA ALA A 63 -10.28 -3.25 4.01
C ALA A 63 -9.23 -2.23 4.50
N ILE A 64 -8.01 -2.25 3.95
CA ILE A 64 -6.96 -1.25 4.23
C ILE A 64 -7.37 0.14 3.75
N GLN A 65 -8.01 0.28 2.59
CA GLN A 65 -8.52 1.58 2.12
C GLN A 65 -9.59 2.15 3.06
N SER A 66 -10.39 1.28 3.70
CA SER A 66 -11.39 1.68 4.68
C SER A 66 -10.84 1.91 6.10
N TYR A 67 -9.53 1.81 6.28
CA TYR A 67 -8.92 1.98 7.60
C TYR A 67 -9.13 3.41 8.11
N SER A 68 -9.46 3.55 9.40
CA SER A 68 -9.80 4.83 10.01
C SER A 68 -8.57 5.71 10.20
N ILE A 69 -8.10 6.31 9.10
CA ILE A 69 -7.00 7.27 9.05
C ILE A 69 -7.54 8.64 8.64
N ASN A 70 -7.08 9.67 9.34
CA ASN A 70 -7.52 11.05 9.14
C ASN A 70 -6.94 11.68 7.86
N GLU A 71 -5.79 11.20 7.39
CA GLU A 71 -5.11 11.74 6.21
C GLU A 71 -5.31 10.84 5.00
N GLN A 72 -5.85 11.40 3.92
CA GLN A 72 -6.02 10.70 2.65
C GLN A 72 -5.45 11.53 1.51
N LEU A 73 -4.75 10.85 0.60
CA LEU A 73 -4.41 11.40 -0.69
C LEU A 73 -5.67 11.35 -1.56
N ILE A 74 -6.05 12.47 -2.17
CA ILE A 74 -7.18 12.55 -3.10
C ILE A 74 -6.66 13.09 -4.41
N PHE A 75 -6.86 12.35 -5.49
CA PHE A 75 -6.53 12.74 -6.84
C PHE A 75 -7.80 12.75 -7.69
N LYS A 76 -8.11 13.90 -8.30
CA LYS A 76 -9.24 14.05 -9.21
C LYS A 76 -8.76 14.62 -10.54
N ASN A 77 -9.04 13.92 -11.62
CA ASN A 77 -8.76 14.37 -12.98
C ASN A 77 -10.02 14.27 -13.84
N ASN A 78 -10.76 15.37 -13.90
CA ASN A 78 -12.02 15.47 -14.64
C ASN A 78 -11.86 15.22 -16.15
N LYS A 79 -10.67 15.43 -16.73
CA LYS A 79 -10.43 15.17 -18.15
C LYS A 79 -10.34 13.68 -18.46
N LEU A 80 -9.78 12.91 -17.53
CA LEU A 80 -9.62 11.45 -17.67
C LEU A 80 -10.73 10.67 -16.94
N VAL A 81 -11.62 11.36 -16.21
CA VAL A 81 -12.64 10.76 -15.35
C VAL A 81 -12.01 9.79 -14.34
N VAL A 82 -10.87 10.19 -13.79
CA VAL A 82 -10.14 9.43 -12.78
C VAL A 82 -10.30 10.14 -11.45
N ASP A 83 -11.03 9.50 -10.54
CA ASP A 83 -11.12 9.86 -9.13
C ASP A 83 -10.48 8.73 -8.31
N PHE A 84 -9.39 9.05 -7.62
CA PHE A 84 -8.63 8.11 -6.80
C PHE A 84 -8.43 8.69 -5.40
N SER A 85 -8.51 7.82 -4.39
CA SER A 85 -8.14 8.15 -3.03
C SER A 85 -7.41 7.00 -2.34
N CYS A 86 -6.45 7.32 -1.47
CA CYS A 86 -5.84 6.33 -0.60
C CYS A 86 -5.48 6.91 0.77
N PRO A 87 -5.43 6.08 1.83
CA PRO A 87 -4.96 6.49 3.14
C PRO A 87 -3.47 6.82 3.13
N ILE A 88 -3.08 7.86 3.88
CA ILE A 88 -1.69 8.22 4.15
C ILE A 88 -1.36 7.74 5.56
N PHE A 89 -0.50 6.72 5.64
CA PHE A 89 -0.02 6.20 6.91
C PHE A 89 1.09 7.12 7.44
N PRO A 90 0.96 7.66 8.67
CA PRO A 90 1.98 8.55 9.24
C PRO A 90 3.36 7.90 9.21
N LYS A 91 4.38 8.63 8.72
CA LYS A 91 5.78 8.17 8.60
C LYS A 91 6.01 6.97 7.66
N VAL A 92 4.98 6.49 6.95
CA VAL A 92 5.09 5.41 5.95
C VAL A 92 4.76 5.94 4.55
N GLY A 93 3.71 6.75 4.42
CA GLY A 93 3.29 7.35 3.15
C GLY A 93 1.92 6.85 2.64
N PRO A 94 1.52 7.28 1.44
CA PRO A 94 0.29 6.84 0.79
C PRO A 94 0.40 5.38 0.34
N VAL A 95 -0.60 4.56 0.67
CA VAL A 95 -0.64 3.15 0.24
C VAL A 95 -1.63 2.99 -0.89
N ILE A 96 -1.11 2.83 -2.10
CA ILE A 96 -1.90 2.70 -3.32
C ILE A 96 -2.26 1.22 -3.53
N HIS A 97 -3.52 0.99 -3.90
CA HIS A 97 -3.98 -0.29 -4.42
C HIS A 97 -3.61 -0.42 -5.90
N VAL A 98 -2.93 -1.50 -6.27
CA VAL A 98 -2.47 -1.78 -7.64
C VAL A 98 -3.00 -3.12 -8.11
#